data_AF-A0A1I1NDY8-F1
#
_entry.id   AF-A0A1I1NDY8-F1
#
_cell.length_a   1.000
_cell.length_b   1.000
_cell.length_c   1.000
_cell.angle_alpha   90.00
_cell.angle_beta   90.00
_cell.angle_gamma   90.00
#
_symmetry.space_group_name_H-M   'P 1'
#
loop_
_entity.id
_entity.type
_entity.pdbx_description
1 polymer ?
#
loop_
_entity_poly.entity_id
_entity_poly.type
_entity_poly.pdbx_seq_one_letter_code
_entity_poly.pdbx_strand_id
1 'polypeptide(L)'
;MKTLETKKPVWAEGVLLGQQHFQAFDKYNESLHVKRADLTQAYNFGFQNIEIDPIALASGILNINRLTAILENGRFIEFNRSHNNELKLELPIDQNETSIYLAIASNDSVENIEGYQVTGQLSAFRSDYENVPDQHDQSRIREVMFAQPNLFLLKDSDIKTHFDVINMVSLTRGVNGYFEINKAYIPPLLNIKANAFLVELLSRTATLMTAKVNVLLSRRQSAGAMVELGPNEMNTFLLLNSLLPVAKKLEHINKMPLIHPERLYCELLDLVSKASLFEHSDLIDKLPVYDHINLFSVFQQFESLIKELLEGVVPKQSAGLKLVKNSPAIYEVSTIEPCILESSDLYIAVDFNADNTKWIETFSEQVKVGSTQHIEMIVGSALDGVQVIHNQRPPNKLVIKSGYEYFKVVPSGYFWKQVLEELSLSIFLPFSLQAANLEIVSVERY
;
A
#
# COMPACT_ATOMS: atom_id res chain seq x y z
N MET A 1 7.87 45.68 -0.98
CA MET A 1 6.48 45.33 -1.36
C MET A 1 5.82 44.33 -0.39
N LYS A 2 6.53 43.34 0.18
CA LYS A 2 6.01 42.39 1.20
C LYS A 2 5.28 43.00 2.41
N THR A 3 5.48 44.28 2.72
CA THR A 3 4.85 44.98 3.86
C THR A 3 3.39 45.40 3.64
N LEU A 4 2.83 45.25 2.43
CA LEU A 4 1.44 45.60 2.13
C LEU A 4 0.48 44.40 2.13
N GLU A 5 0.96 43.17 1.93
CA GLU A 5 0.15 41.95 1.78
C GLU A 5 -0.77 41.67 2.98
N THR A 6 -0.45 42.20 4.17
CA THR A 6 -1.23 41.99 5.39
C THR A 6 -2.03 43.22 5.84
N LYS A 7 -2.01 44.30 5.05
CA LYS A 7 -2.65 45.56 5.43
C LYS A 7 -4.03 45.64 4.80
N LYS A 8 -5.06 45.50 5.63
CA LYS A 8 -6.45 45.64 5.22
C LYS A 8 -6.73 47.11 4.81
N PRO A 9 -7.28 47.37 3.60
CA PRO A 9 -7.75 48.69 3.23
C PRO A 9 -8.87 49.18 4.18
N VAL A 10 -8.89 50.49 4.46
CA VAL A 10 -9.90 51.13 5.30
C VAL A 10 -10.93 51.83 4.41
N TRP A 11 -12.20 51.45 4.56
CA TRP A 11 -13.33 52.05 3.87
C TRP A 11 -14.03 53.01 4.81
N ALA A 12 -13.70 54.30 4.70
CA ALA A 12 -14.28 55.36 5.50
C ALA A 12 -15.21 56.25 4.66
N GLU A 13 -16.05 57.02 5.33
CA GLU A 13 -16.90 58.02 4.68
C GLU A 13 -16.03 59.02 3.89
N GLY A 14 -16.42 59.31 2.65
CA GLY A 14 -15.73 60.27 1.80
C GLY A 14 -14.47 59.76 1.09
N VAL A 15 -14.14 58.46 1.18
CA VAL A 15 -13.00 57.89 0.40
C VAL A 15 -13.31 57.94 -1.10
N LEU A 16 -12.44 58.60 -1.87
CA LEU A 16 -12.48 58.57 -3.32
C LEU A 16 -11.88 57.25 -3.83
N LEU A 17 -12.71 56.44 -4.49
CA LEU A 17 -12.30 55.13 -5.00
C LEU A 17 -11.30 55.29 -6.15
N GLY A 18 -10.24 54.48 -6.09
CA GLY A 18 -9.21 54.36 -7.12
C GLY A 18 -8.80 52.90 -7.26
N GLN A 19 -8.18 52.53 -8.39
CA GLN A 19 -7.81 51.14 -8.70
C GLN A 19 -6.94 50.52 -7.60
N GLN A 20 -6.09 51.32 -6.96
CA GLN A 20 -5.19 50.90 -5.89
C GLN A 20 -5.93 50.33 -4.68
N HIS A 21 -7.14 50.82 -4.39
CA HIS A 21 -7.95 50.32 -3.29
C HIS A 21 -8.41 48.89 -3.55
N PHE A 22 -8.86 48.59 -4.78
CA PHE A 22 -9.27 47.25 -5.20
C PHE A 22 -8.06 46.31 -5.27
N GLN A 23 -6.96 46.75 -5.91
CA GLN A 23 -5.73 45.97 -5.99
C GLN A 23 -5.15 45.62 -4.59
N ALA A 24 -5.18 46.57 -3.65
CA ALA A 24 -4.73 46.32 -2.28
C ALA A 24 -5.70 45.40 -1.51
N PHE A 25 -7.01 45.52 -1.78
CA PHE A 25 -8.01 44.65 -1.20
C PHE A 25 -7.85 43.21 -1.69
N ASP A 26 -7.65 43.00 -2.99
CA ASP A 26 -7.42 41.69 -3.60
C ASP A 26 -6.18 41.02 -3.00
N LYS A 27 -5.03 41.72 -3.00
CA LYS A 27 -3.79 41.21 -2.40
C LYS A 27 -3.93 40.87 -0.92
N TYR A 28 -4.65 41.69 -0.15
CA TYR A 28 -4.92 41.41 1.26
C TYR A 28 -5.71 40.12 1.45
N ASN A 29 -6.75 39.91 0.64
CA ASN A 29 -7.57 38.69 0.70
C ASN A 29 -6.77 37.46 0.24
N GLU A 30 -6.04 37.54 -0.86
CA GLU A 30 -5.14 36.47 -1.34
C GLU A 30 -4.15 36.05 -0.25
N SER A 31 -3.44 37.01 0.36
CA SER A 31 -2.50 36.72 1.46
C SER A 31 -3.19 36.07 2.67
N LEU A 32 -4.40 36.53 3.00
CA LEU A 32 -5.17 35.93 4.09
C LEU A 32 -5.60 34.49 3.77
N HIS A 33 -5.96 34.19 2.52
CA HIS A 33 -6.30 32.84 2.07
C HIS A 33 -5.10 31.90 2.15
N VAL A 34 -3.94 32.32 1.63
CA VAL A 34 -2.69 31.54 1.71
C VAL A 34 -2.36 31.24 3.17
N LYS A 35 -2.34 32.27 4.03
CA LYS A 35 -2.04 32.09 5.47
C LYS A 35 -3.01 31.17 6.19
N ARG A 36 -4.31 31.25 5.87
CA ARG A 36 -5.30 30.36 6.46
C ARG A 36 -5.06 28.91 6.04
N ALA A 37 -4.72 28.69 4.77
CA ALA A 37 -4.45 27.36 4.27
C ALA A 37 -3.19 26.76 4.93
N ASP A 38 -2.10 27.53 5.03
CA ASP A 38 -0.85 27.12 5.68
C ASP A 38 -1.02 26.76 7.16
N LEU A 39 -1.96 27.41 7.86
CA LEU A 39 -2.29 27.10 9.26
C LEU A 39 -3.10 25.82 9.42
N THR A 40 -3.74 25.32 8.35
CA THR A 40 -4.60 24.13 8.40
C THR A 40 -3.92 22.86 7.92
N GLN A 41 -2.94 22.98 7.01
CA GLN A 41 -2.26 21.83 6.42
C GLN A 41 -0.79 22.16 6.17
N ALA A 42 0.11 21.33 6.68
CA ALA A 42 1.53 21.42 6.36
C ALA A 42 1.77 21.02 4.89
N TYR A 43 2.79 21.61 4.26
CA TYR A 43 3.16 21.33 2.87
C TYR A 43 1.98 21.56 1.89
N ASN A 44 1.26 22.67 2.06
CA ASN A 44 0.13 23.03 1.20
C ASN A 44 0.57 23.60 -0.17
N PHE A 45 1.47 22.90 -0.85
CA PHE A 45 1.94 23.19 -2.20
C PHE A 45 2.09 21.88 -2.98
N GLY A 46 2.28 21.95 -4.29
CA GLY A 46 2.35 20.79 -5.16
C GLY A 46 1.21 20.72 -6.17
N PHE A 47 1.17 19.61 -6.89
CA PHE A 47 0.20 19.37 -7.95
C PHE A 47 -1.01 18.60 -7.45
N GLN A 48 -2.19 19.09 -7.78
CA GLN A 48 -3.45 18.35 -7.62
C GLN A 48 -3.70 17.41 -8.80
N ASN A 49 -3.35 17.83 -10.01
CA ASN A 49 -3.38 17.03 -11.24
C ASN A 49 -2.32 17.53 -12.23
N ILE A 50 -1.83 16.62 -13.08
CA ILE A 50 -0.93 16.91 -14.20
C ILE A 50 -1.32 15.97 -15.34
N GLU A 51 -1.69 16.52 -16.48
CA GLU A 51 -2.02 15.77 -17.70
C GLU A 51 -1.09 16.23 -18.83
N ILE A 52 -0.17 15.34 -19.19
CA ILE A 52 0.80 15.54 -20.28
C ILE A 52 0.29 14.81 -21.53
N ASP A 53 0.50 15.40 -22.71
CA ASP A 53 0.21 14.77 -23.99
C ASP A 53 1.27 13.71 -24.33
N PRO A 54 0.94 12.40 -24.29
CA PRO A 54 1.91 11.34 -24.53
C PRO A 54 2.35 11.28 -26.00
N ILE A 55 1.51 11.74 -26.94
CA ILE A 55 1.82 11.73 -28.37
C ILE A 55 2.85 12.81 -28.69
N ALA A 56 2.66 14.01 -28.15
CA ALA A 56 3.63 15.09 -28.27
C ALA A 56 4.95 14.74 -27.58
N LEU A 57 4.90 14.07 -26.41
CA LEU A 57 6.11 13.67 -25.71
C LEU A 57 6.96 12.71 -26.56
N ALA A 58 6.32 11.76 -27.24
CA ALA A 58 6.99 10.85 -28.17
C ALA A 58 7.61 11.56 -29.40
N SER A 59 7.15 12.77 -29.76
CA SER A 59 7.79 13.59 -30.80
C SER A 59 8.85 14.56 -30.27
N GLY A 60 9.22 14.47 -28.98
CA GLY A 60 10.23 15.32 -28.36
C GLY A 60 9.70 16.68 -27.88
N ILE A 61 8.38 16.82 -27.77
CA ILE A 61 7.73 18.05 -27.28
C ILE A 61 6.97 17.73 -26.00
N LEU A 62 7.38 18.32 -24.88
CA LEU A 62 6.56 18.28 -23.68
C LEU A 62 5.39 19.25 -23.84
N ASN A 63 4.17 18.74 -23.93
CA ASN A 63 2.97 19.55 -24.08
C ASN A 63 1.98 19.23 -22.96
N ILE A 64 1.44 20.26 -22.31
CA ILE A 64 0.51 20.13 -21.19
C ILE A 64 -0.92 20.25 -21.70
N ASN A 65 -1.78 19.31 -21.31
CA ASN A 65 -3.21 19.36 -21.59
C ASN A 65 -3.97 20.05 -20.45
N ARG A 66 -3.64 19.67 -19.20
CA ARG A 66 -4.24 20.23 -17.99
C ARG A 66 -3.27 20.14 -16.84
N LEU A 67 -3.25 21.15 -15.98
CA LEU A 67 -2.65 21.03 -14.65
C LEU A 67 -3.37 21.92 -13.65
N THR A 68 -3.28 21.54 -12.37
CA THR A 68 -3.69 22.37 -11.25
C THR A 68 -2.65 22.23 -10.15
N ALA A 69 -2.12 23.34 -9.68
CA ALA A 69 -1.03 23.36 -8.71
C ALA A 69 -1.15 24.53 -7.75
N ILE A 70 -0.51 24.39 -6.59
CA ILE A 70 -0.21 25.50 -5.68
C ILE A 70 1.31 25.57 -5.57
N LEU A 71 1.90 26.73 -5.84
CA LEU A 71 3.34 26.95 -5.65
C LEU A 71 3.69 27.10 -4.17
N GLU A 72 4.97 26.99 -3.82
CA GLU A 72 5.44 27.12 -2.43
C GLU A 72 5.08 28.46 -1.77
N ASN A 73 4.91 29.52 -2.57
CA ASN A 73 4.45 30.83 -2.08
C ASN A 73 2.93 30.93 -1.90
N GLY A 74 2.19 29.84 -2.12
CA GLY A 74 0.73 29.77 -2.02
C GLY A 74 -0.02 30.20 -3.29
N ARG A 75 0.69 30.58 -4.36
CA ARG A 75 0.03 30.98 -5.62
C ARG A 75 -0.64 29.78 -6.28
N PHE A 76 -1.95 29.89 -6.48
CA PHE A 76 -2.74 28.92 -7.21
C PHE A 76 -2.51 29.07 -8.73
N ILE A 77 -2.32 27.95 -9.41
CA ILE A 77 -2.17 27.87 -10.86
C ILE A 77 -3.14 26.83 -11.39
N GLU A 78 -3.92 27.23 -12.38
CA GLU A 78 -4.73 26.33 -13.19
C GLU A 78 -4.42 26.58 -14.67
N PHE A 79 -4.33 25.49 -15.41
CA PHE A 79 -4.14 25.52 -16.85
C PHE A 79 -5.01 24.44 -17.49
N ASN A 80 -5.73 24.83 -18.54
CA ASN A 80 -6.49 23.92 -19.38
C ASN A 80 -6.35 24.36 -20.84
N ARG A 81 -5.82 23.47 -21.69
CA ARG A 81 -5.59 23.75 -23.12
C ARG A 81 -6.84 24.20 -23.88
N SER A 82 -8.05 23.86 -23.41
CA SER A 82 -9.30 24.31 -24.03
C SER A 82 -9.60 25.80 -23.83
N HIS A 83 -9.01 26.41 -22.80
CA HIS A 83 -9.27 27.80 -22.41
C HIS A 83 -8.01 28.67 -22.44
N ASN A 84 -6.83 28.06 -22.44
CA ASN A 84 -5.54 28.75 -22.39
C ASN A 84 -4.72 28.51 -23.66
N ASN A 85 -3.76 29.40 -23.91
CA ASN A 85 -2.75 29.23 -24.97
C ASN A 85 -1.87 28.00 -24.71
N GLU A 86 -1.17 27.50 -25.74
CA GLU A 86 -0.32 26.30 -25.59
C GLU A 86 0.79 26.48 -24.54
N LEU A 87 0.93 25.50 -23.65
CA LEU A 87 2.02 25.39 -22.69
C LEU A 87 2.89 24.18 -23.09
N LYS A 88 3.95 24.45 -23.86
CA LYS A 88 4.82 23.43 -24.43
C LYS A 88 6.30 23.81 -24.38
N LEU A 89 7.16 22.80 -24.41
CA LEU A 89 8.61 22.92 -24.41
C LEU A 89 9.22 21.87 -25.34
N GLU A 90 10.09 22.31 -26.25
CA GLU A 90 10.91 21.40 -27.05
C GLU A 90 12.03 20.82 -26.19
N LEU A 91 12.16 19.49 -26.21
CA LEU A 91 13.11 18.78 -25.37
C LEU A 91 14.50 18.71 -26.05
N PRO A 92 15.58 18.86 -25.28
CA PRO A 92 16.95 18.84 -25.82
C PRO A 92 17.30 17.44 -26.34
N ILE A 93 17.89 17.38 -27.54
CA ILE A 93 18.26 16.12 -28.20
C ILE A 93 19.46 15.46 -27.51
N ASP A 94 20.33 16.25 -26.89
CA ASP A 94 21.64 15.82 -26.38
C ASP A 94 21.62 15.34 -24.91
N GLN A 95 20.49 15.41 -24.22
CA GLN A 95 20.37 15.01 -22.81
C GLN A 95 19.67 13.65 -22.67
N ASN A 96 20.19 12.80 -21.78
CA ASN A 96 19.57 11.51 -21.47
C ASN A 96 18.53 11.61 -20.33
N GLU A 97 18.67 12.60 -19.46
CA GLU A 97 17.75 12.90 -18.38
C GLU A 97 17.60 14.43 -18.25
N THR A 98 16.38 14.90 -18.02
CA THR A 98 16.11 16.33 -17.82
C THR A 98 14.91 16.53 -16.90
N SER A 99 15.02 17.49 -15.97
CA SER A 99 13.91 17.89 -15.09
C SER A 99 13.28 19.17 -15.60
N ILE A 100 11.96 19.18 -15.69
CA ILE A 100 11.17 20.30 -16.17
C ILE A 100 10.31 20.86 -15.04
N TYR A 101 10.33 22.18 -14.92
CA TYR A 101 9.66 22.95 -13.90
C TYR A 101 8.52 23.75 -14.52
N LEU A 102 7.41 23.84 -13.80
CA LEU A 102 6.37 24.84 -14.05
C LEU A 102 6.82 26.15 -13.43
N ALA A 103 6.71 27.25 -14.18
CA ALA A 103 7.18 28.56 -13.75
C ALA A 103 6.19 29.68 -14.09
N ILE A 104 6.19 30.71 -13.25
CA ILE A 104 5.49 31.98 -13.46
C ILE A 104 6.36 33.11 -12.88
N ALA A 105 6.33 34.31 -13.46
CA ALA A 105 7.13 35.42 -12.93
C ALA A 105 6.72 35.72 -11.47
N SER A 106 7.69 36.01 -10.59
CA SER A 106 7.43 36.22 -9.15
C SER A 106 6.72 37.54 -8.81
N ASN A 107 6.45 38.39 -9.80
CA ASN A 107 5.69 39.63 -9.62
C ASN A 107 4.18 39.38 -9.78
N ASP A 108 3.38 40.42 -9.63
CA ASP A 108 1.93 40.40 -9.94
C ASP A 108 1.60 41.35 -11.10
N SER A 109 2.57 41.63 -11.98
CA SER A 109 2.33 42.55 -13.10
C SER A 109 1.55 41.86 -14.20
N VAL A 110 0.79 42.66 -14.93
CA VAL A 110 0.01 42.25 -16.09
C VAL A 110 0.58 42.99 -17.30
N GLU A 111 0.95 42.25 -18.35
CA GLU A 111 1.36 42.85 -19.63
C GLU A 111 0.16 43.07 -20.57
N ASN A 112 0.37 43.88 -21.61
CA ASN A 112 -0.60 44.24 -22.64
C ASN A 112 -1.77 45.15 -22.21
N ILE A 113 -1.63 45.87 -21.09
CA ILE A 113 -2.61 46.90 -20.70
C ILE A 113 -2.32 48.21 -21.46
N GLU A 114 -3.26 48.66 -22.28
CA GLU A 114 -3.14 49.94 -23.00
C GLU A 114 -3.00 51.13 -22.03
N GLY A 115 -2.10 52.07 -22.37
CA GLY A 115 -1.84 53.28 -21.59
C GLY A 115 -0.90 53.10 -20.38
N TYR A 116 -0.51 51.86 -20.05
CA TYR A 116 0.50 51.58 -19.03
C TYR A 116 1.90 51.46 -19.67
N GLN A 117 2.94 51.90 -18.96
CA GLN A 117 4.31 51.78 -19.43
C GLN A 117 4.78 50.31 -19.36
N VAL A 118 5.33 49.82 -20.47
CA VAL A 118 5.96 48.49 -20.54
C VAL A 118 7.34 48.57 -19.88
N THR A 119 7.51 47.85 -18.78
CA THR A 119 8.73 47.90 -17.95
C THR A 119 9.86 46.99 -18.44
N GLY A 120 9.65 46.24 -19.54
CA GLY A 120 10.60 45.29 -20.12
C GLY A 120 10.85 44.04 -19.26
N GLN A 121 10.21 43.94 -18.08
CA GLN A 121 10.23 42.76 -17.23
C GLN A 121 9.14 41.78 -17.66
N LEU A 122 9.43 40.48 -17.53
CA LEU A 122 8.43 39.43 -17.70
C LEU A 122 7.31 39.60 -16.67
N SER A 123 6.06 39.62 -17.15
CA SER A 123 4.87 39.74 -16.32
C SER A 123 4.28 38.37 -15.99
N ALA A 124 3.78 38.22 -14.76
CA ALA A 124 3.11 37.00 -14.30
C ALA A 124 1.79 36.75 -15.02
N PHE A 125 1.16 37.81 -15.54
CA PHE A 125 -0.13 37.72 -16.22
C PHE A 125 -0.13 38.49 -17.54
N ARG A 126 -1.09 38.14 -18.40
CA ARG A 126 -1.44 38.83 -19.65
C ARG A 126 -2.89 39.30 -19.57
N SER A 127 -3.18 40.50 -20.06
CA SER A 127 -4.56 40.96 -20.16
C SER A 127 -5.28 40.30 -21.34
N ASP A 128 -6.53 39.89 -21.12
CA ASP A 128 -7.44 39.41 -22.16
C ASP A 128 -8.86 39.94 -21.93
N TYR A 129 -9.59 40.27 -22.99
CA TYR A 129 -10.94 40.83 -22.90
C TYR A 129 -12.00 39.74 -23.13
N GLU A 130 -12.93 39.61 -22.19
CA GLU A 130 -14.04 38.66 -22.30
C GLU A 130 -15.39 39.35 -22.09
N ASN A 131 -16.40 38.87 -22.81
CA ASN A 131 -17.78 39.33 -22.67
C ASN A 131 -18.48 38.60 -21.52
N VAL A 132 -18.76 39.33 -20.45
CA VAL A 132 -19.38 38.81 -19.23
C VAL A 132 -20.85 39.20 -19.17
N PRO A 133 -21.78 38.23 -19.13
CA PRO A 133 -23.20 38.51 -18.90
C PRO A 133 -23.45 38.90 -17.43
N ASP A 134 -24.42 39.77 -17.20
CA ASP A 134 -24.92 40.09 -15.87
C ASP A 134 -25.65 38.87 -15.27
N GLN A 135 -25.35 38.56 -14.01
CA GLN A 135 -25.90 37.40 -13.31
C GLN A 135 -27.42 37.51 -13.05
N HIS A 136 -27.96 38.73 -13.00
CA HIS A 136 -29.38 39.01 -12.77
C HIS A 136 -30.15 39.27 -14.07
N ASP A 137 -29.45 39.52 -15.19
CA ASP A 137 -30.04 39.78 -16.51
C ASP A 137 -29.07 39.36 -17.63
N GLN A 138 -29.20 38.13 -18.13
CA GLN A 138 -28.32 37.57 -19.17
C GLN A 138 -28.34 38.34 -20.50
N SER A 139 -29.33 39.21 -20.71
CA SER A 139 -29.37 40.08 -21.89
C SER A 139 -28.39 41.25 -21.81
N ARG A 140 -27.88 41.56 -20.61
CA ARG A 140 -26.87 42.58 -20.39
C ARG A 140 -25.50 41.93 -20.39
N ILE A 141 -24.68 42.33 -21.35
CA ILE A 141 -23.30 41.84 -21.51
C ILE A 141 -22.36 43.04 -21.42
N ARG A 142 -21.24 42.88 -20.73
CA ARG A 142 -20.14 43.84 -20.73
C ARG A 142 -18.82 43.15 -21.00
N GLU A 143 -17.99 43.81 -21.78
CA GLU A 143 -16.61 43.42 -21.96
C GLU A 143 -15.81 43.77 -20.68
N VAL A 144 -15.08 42.80 -20.17
CA VAL A 144 -14.26 42.90 -18.96
C VAL A 144 -12.86 42.39 -19.28
N MET A 145 -11.84 43.11 -18.81
CA MET A 145 -10.44 42.71 -18.97
C MET A 145 -10.03 41.81 -17.80
N PHE A 146 -9.63 40.58 -18.09
CA PHE A 146 -9.13 39.59 -17.14
C PHE A 146 -7.60 39.43 -17.24
N ALA A 147 -7.00 38.97 -16.15
CA ALA A 147 -5.58 38.65 -16.08
C ALA A 147 -5.41 37.12 -16.21
N GLN A 148 -4.85 36.68 -17.33
CA GLN A 148 -4.55 35.28 -17.62
C GLN A 148 -3.12 34.93 -17.18
N PRO A 149 -2.88 33.82 -16.45
CA PRO A 149 -1.53 33.43 -16.04
C PRO A 149 -0.58 33.23 -17.22
N ASN A 150 0.60 33.80 -17.13
CA ASN A 150 1.68 33.64 -18.11
C ASN A 150 2.64 32.55 -17.62
N LEU A 151 2.30 31.30 -17.95
CA LEU A 151 3.02 30.11 -17.49
C LEU A 151 4.14 29.72 -18.45
N PHE A 152 5.22 29.20 -17.89
CA PHE A 152 6.38 28.73 -18.62
C PHE A 152 6.77 27.32 -18.17
N LEU A 153 7.32 26.54 -19.09
CA LEU A 153 8.03 25.31 -18.78
C LEU A 153 9.52 25.58 -18.89
N LEU A 154 10.26 25.38 -17.81
CA LEU A 154 11.69 25.67 -17.73
C LEU A 154 12.48 24.41 -17.43
N LYS A 155 13.67 24.29 -18.04
CA LYS A 155 14.67 23.32 -17.59
C LYS A 155 15.39 23.86 -16.37
N ASP A 156 16.06 22.99 -15.64
CA ASP A 156 16.88 23.36 -14.47
C ASP A 156 17.88 24.49 -14.77
N SER A 157 18.52 24.45 -15.95
CA SER A 157 19.47 25.48 -16.40
C SER A 157 18.87 26.87 -16.63
N ASP A 158 17.55 26.94 -16.85
CA ASP A 158 16.85 28.15 -17.27
C ASP A 158 16.14 28.83 -16.10
N ILE A 159 16.15 28.21 -14.91
CA ILE A 159 15.57 28.77 -13.69
C ILE A 159 16.35 30.01 -13.27
N LYS A 160 15.63 31.11 -13.08
CA LYS A 160 16.16 32.39 -12.62
C LYS A 160 15.41 32.84 -11.37
N THR A 161 16.03 33.70 -10.58
CA THR A 161 15.48 34.20 -9.30
C THR A 161 14.21 35.04 -9.41
N HIS A 162 13.76 35.38 -10.63
CA HIS A 162 12.55 36.15 -10.88
C HIS A 162 11.35 35.26 -11.27
N PHE A 163 11.49 33.94 -11.16
CA PHE A 163 10.40 32.99 -11.33
C PHE A 163 10.09 32.31 -10.02
N ASP A 164 8.81 32.13 -9.75
CA ASP A 164 8.33 31.14 -8.81
C ASP A 164 8.18 29.84 -9.59
N VAL A 165 8.79 28.76 -9.09
CA VAL A 165 8.89 27.48 -9.81
C VAL A 165 8.46 26.32 -8.94
N ILE A 166 8.03 25.24 -9.58
CA ILE A 166 7.82 23.94 -8.93
C ILE A 166 8.23 22.83 -9.89
N ASN A 167 8.99 21.84 -9.39
CA ASN A 167 9.47 20.74 -10.20
C ASN A 167 8.30 19.82 -10.59
N MET A 168 8.00 19.74 -11.89
CA MET A 168 6.79 19.12 -12.40
C MET A 168 7.03 17.67 -12.83
N VAL A 169 8.11 17.42 -13.56
CA VAL A 169 8.37 16.12 -14.16
C VAL A 169 9.86 15.92 -14.42
N SER A 170 10.35 14.71 -14.14
CA SER A 170 11.63 14.23 -14.64
C SER A 170 11.38 13.36 -15.86
N LEU A 171 12.17 13.57 -16.92
CA LEU A 171 12.09 12.85 -18.18
C LEU A 171 13.40 12.10 -18.41
N THR A 172 13.31 10.86 -18.85
CA THR A 172 14.47 10.01 -19.17
C THR A 172 14.33 9.45 -20.57
N ARG A 173 15.45 9.23 -21.25
CA ARG A 173 15.46 8.65 -22.59
C ARG A 173 15.16 7.16 -22.54
N GLY A 174 14.10 6.74 -23.21
CA GLY A 174 13.72 5.34 -23.36
C GLY A 174 14.64 4.58 -24.32
N VAL A 175 14.46 3.26 -24.38
CA VAL A 175 15.24 2.35 -25.26
C VAL A 175 15.00 2.66 -26.75
N ASN A 176 13.83 3.18 -27.07
CA ASN A 176 13.39 3.68 -28.37
C ASN A 176 14.03 5.03 -28.75
N GLY A 177 14.79 5.67 -27.85
CA GLY A 177 15.46 6.96 -28.07
C GLY A 177 14.58 8.18 -27.84
N TYR A 178 13.30 8.01 -27.51
CA TYR A 178 12.37 9.09 -27.18
C TYR A 178 12.37 9.39 -25.69
N PHE A 179 11.92 10.58 -25.30
CA PHE A 179 11.72 10.91 -23.89
C PHE A 179 10.48 10.22 -23.35
N GLU A 180 10.61 9.66 -22.16
CA GLU A 180 9.52 9.07 -21.38
C GLU A 180 9.52 9.68 -19.98
N ILE A 181 8.36 9.68 -19.32
CA ILE A 181 8.27 10.14 -17.93
C ILE A 181 9.06 9.19 -17.04
N ASN A 182 9.98 9.75 -16.25
CA ASN A 182 10.77 9.00 -15.30
C ASN A 182 9.85 8.48 -14.18
N LYS A 183 9.67 7.16 -14.12
CA LYS A 183 8.85 6.49 -13.09
C LYS A 183 9.49 6.55 -11.70
N ALA A 184 10.79 6.85 -11.61
CA ALA A 184 11.54 7.03 -10.37
C ALA A 184 11.48 8.47 -9.83
N TYR A 185 10.47 9.24 -10.24
CA TYR A 185 10.25 10.60 -9.78
C TYR A 185 8.77 10.83 -9.47
N ILE A 186 8.51 11.55 -8.37
CA ILE A 186 7.19 12.00 -7.96
C ILE A 186 7.35 13.47 -7.60
N PRO A 187 6.66 14.41 -8.29
CA PRO A 187 6.71 15.82 -7.93
C PRO A 187 6.04 16.06 -6.56
N PRO A 188 6.19 17.25 -5.95
CA PRO A 188 5.35 17.64 -4.82
C PRO A 188 3.87 17.53 -5.19
N LEU A 189 3.05 16.88 -4.36
CA LEU A 189 1.65 16.57 -4.68
C LEU A 189 0.69 17.07 -3.60
N LEU A 190 -0.40 17.68 -4.02
CA LEU A 190 -1.58 17.91 -3.17
C LEU A 190 -2.54 16.72 -3.19
N ASN A 191 -2.45 15.87 -4.21
CA ASN A 191 -3.30 14.70 -4.38
C ASN A 191 -2.51 13.47 -4.83
N ILE A 192 -2.58 12.37 -4.08
CA ILE A 192 -1.92 11.11 -4.49
C ILE A 192 -2.40 10.58 -5.84
N LYS A 193 -3.63 10.92 -6.25
CA LYS A 193 -4.20 10.48 -7.54
C LYS A 193 -3.51 11.12 -8.75
N ALA A 194 -2.71 12.17 -8.56
CA ALA A 194 -1.94 12.80 -9.63
C ALA A 194 -0.72 11.96 -10.08
N ASN A 195 -0.36 10.89 -9.35
CA ASN A 195 0.79 10.07 -9.70
C ASN A 195 0.45 8.57 -9.65
N ALA A 196 0.75 7.86 -10.74
CA ALA A 196 0.39 6.45 -10.90
C ALA A 196 1.06 5.53 -9.87
N PHE A 197 2.31 5.79 -9.49
CA PHE A 197 3.05 4.96 -8.53
C PHE A 197 2.37 4.95 -7.16
N LEU A 198 1.94 6.11 -6.65
CA LEU A 198 1.24 6.18 -5.36
C LEU A 198 -0.12 5.49 -5.39
N VAL A 199 -0.85 5.63 -6.51
CA VAL A 199 -2.14 4.96 -6.70
C VAL A 199 -1.96 3.44 -6.69
N GLU A 200 -0.95 2.93 -7.40
CA GLU A 200 -0.64 1.51 -7.44
C GLU A 200 -0.17 0.98 -6.08
N LEU A 201 0.74 1.69 -5.42
CA LEU A 201 1.23 1.36 -4.08
C LEU A 201 0.07 1.26 -3.08
N LEU A 202 -0.82 2.25 -3.05
CA LEU A 202 -2.00 2.25 -2.17
C LEU A 202 -2.93 1.09 -2.51
N SER A 203 -3.28 0.90 -3.78
CA SER A 203 -4.21 -0.14 -4.22
C SER A 203 -3.69 -1.55 -3.88
N ARG A 204 -2.41 -1.81 -4.17
CA ARG A 204 -1.74 -3.07 -3.87
C ARG A 204 -1.67 -3.31 -2.37
N THR A 205 -1.23 -2.32 -1.59
CA THR A 205 -1.14 -2.43 -0.13
C THR A 205 -2.52 -2.66 0.49
N ALA A 206 -3.54 -1.90 0.09
CA ALA A 206 -4.91 -2.08 0.57
C ALA A 206 -5.44 -3.49 0.27
N THR A 207 -5.24 -3.98 -0.95
CA THR A 207 -5.68 -5.32 -1.37
C THR A 207 -5.02 -6.41 -0.53
N LEU A 208 -3.71 -6.34 -0.36
CA LEU A 208 -2.94 -7.31 0.43
C LEU A 208 -3.36 -7.28 1.91
N MET A 209 -3.55 -6.09 2.46
CA MET A 209 -4.00 -5.91 3.84
C MET A 209 -5.40 -6.47 4.07
N THR A 210 -6.35 -6.20 3.17
CA THR A 210 -7.70 -6.74 3.26
C THR A 210 -7.70 -8.27 3.15
N ALA A 211 -6.91 -8.84 2.23
CA ALA A 211 -6.76 -10.29 2.11
C ALA A 211 -6.20 -10.89 3.41
N LYS A 212 -5.15 -10.29 3.98
CA LYS A 212 -4.53 -10.75 5.23
C LYS A 212 -5.49 -10.69 6.41
N VAL A 213 -6.21 -9.60 6.57
CA VAL A 213 -7.21 -9.41 7.62
C VAL A 213 -8.34 -10.45 7.50
N ASN A 214 -8.80 -10.74 6.28
CA ASN A 214 -9.83 -11.77 6.06
C ASN A 214 -9.34 -13.16 6.48
N VAL A 215 -8.08 -13.52 6.20
CA VAL A 215 -7.49 -14.79 6.66
C VAL A 215 -7.48 -14.88 8.20
N LEU A 216 -7.06 -13.81 8.88
CA LEU A 216 -7.02 -13.76 10.34
C LEU A 216 -8.44 -13.84 10.96
N LEU A 217 -9.43 -13.18 10.34
CA LEU A 217 -10.83 -13.24 10.75
C LEU A 217 -11.41 -14.65 10.61
N SER A 218 -11.19 -15.30 9.46
CA SER A 218 -11.68 -16.67 9.21
C SER A 218 -11.09 -17.66 10.21
N ARG A 219 -9.79 -17.57 10.51
CA ARG A 219 -9.14 -18.41 11.53
C ARG A 219 -9.80 -18.26 12.90
N ARG A 220 -10.12 -17.02 13.30
CA ARG A 220 -10.81 -16.75 14.57
C ARG A 220 -12.22 -17.33 14.60
N GLN A 221 -12.97 -17.23 13.50
CA GLN A 221 -14.32 -17.80 13.42
C GLN A 221 -14.31 -19.32 13.52
N SER A 222 -13.32 -19.98 12.93
CA SER A 222 -13.17 -21.43 13.00
C SER A 222 -12.77 -21.95 14.38
N ALA A 223 -12.12 -21.14 15.23
CA ALA A 223 -11.71 -21.53 16.58
C ALA A 223 -12.87 -21.62 17.60
N GLY A 224 -14.04 -21.04 17.30
CA GLY A 224 -15.22 -21.07 18.18
C GLY A 224 -15.19 -20.01 19.30
N ALA A 225 -16.36 -19.68 19.86
CA ALA A 225 -16.54 -18.58 20.81
C ALA A 225 -16.09 -18.88 22.26
N MET A 226 -15.70 -20.13 22.55
CA MET A 226 -15.41 -20.66 23.89
C MET A 226 -13.99 -21.24 23.96
N VAL A 227 -12.99 -20.47 23.52
CA VAL A 227 -11.59 -20.82 23.77
C VAL A 227 -11.01 -19.82 24.75
N GLU A 228 -10.53 -20.32 25.90
CA GLU A 228 -9.61 -19.58 26.75
C GLU A 228 -8.42 -19.17 25.87
N LEU A 229 -8.28 -17.87 25.59
CA LEU A 229 -7.30 -17.35 24.64
C LEU A 229 -5.90 -17.85 24.99
N GLY A 230 -5.45 -18.89 24.28
CA GLY A 230 -4.10 -19.40 24.41
C GLY A 230 -3.09 -18.35 23.92
N PRO A 231 -1.78 -18.49 24.22
CA PRO A 231 -0.76 -17.53 23.82
C PRO A 231 -0.73 -17.23 22.31
N ASN A 232 -0.97 -18.23 21.45
CA ASN A 232 -1.01 -18.07 19.99
C ASN A 232 -2.27 -17.36 19.50
N GLU A 233 -3.39 -17.56 20.18
CA GLU A 233 -4.66 -16.89 19.87
C GLU A 233 -4.60 -15.42 20.28
N MET A 234 -3.92 -15.12 21.39
CA MET A 234 -3.62 -13.75 21.80
C MET A 234 -2.78 -13.03 20.74
N ASN A 235 -1.69 -13.63 20.25
CA ASN A 235 -0.87 -13.03 19.19
C ASN A 235 -1.68 -12.79 17.90
N THR A 236 -2.49 -13.77 17.49
CA THR A 236 -3.37 -13.63 16.31
C THR A 236 -4.40 -12.50 16.49
N PHE A 237 -4.98 -12.40 17.69
CA PHE A 237 -5.92 -11.35 18.04
C PHE A 237 -5.26 -9.97 18.05
N LEU A 238 -4.07 -9.83 18.64
CA LEU A 238 -3.32 -8.57 18.67
C LEU A 238 -2.89 -8.13 17.28
N LEU A 239 -2.44 -9.06 16.44
CA LEU A 239 -2.13 -8.77 15.04
C LEU A 239 -3.38 -8.31 14.28
N LEU A 240 -4.50 -9.04 14.41
CA LEU A 240 -5.77 -8.65 13.79
C LEU A 240 -6.25 -7.27 14.27
N ASN A 241 -6.19 -7.00 15.58
CA ASN A 241 -6.56 -5.72 16.16
C ASN A 241 -5.68 -4.56 15.65
N SER A 242 -4.42 -4.86 15.32
CA SER A 242 -3.47 -3.88 14.79
C SER A 242 -3.69 -3.61 13.29
N LEU A 243 -3.93 -4.67 12.51
CA LEU A 243 -4.00 -4.58 11.04
C LEU A 243 -5.38 -4.20 10.49
N LEU A 244 -6.47 -4.64 11.15
CA LEU A 244 -7.84 -4.39 10.67
C LEU A 244 -8.17 -2.89 10.50
N PRO A 245 -7.89 -2.01 11.48
CA PRO A 245 -8.16 -0.58 11.32
C PRO A 245 -7.38 0.03 10.15
N VAL A 246 -6.10 -0.35 10.01
CA VAL A 246 -5.23 0.14 8.94
C VAL A 246 -5.77 -0.27 7.56
N ALA A 247 -6.18 -1.53 7.40
CA ALA A 247 -6.78 -2.02 6.15
C ALA A 247 -8.02 -1.18 5.76
N LYS A 248 -8.89 -0.87 6.71
CA LYS A 248 -10.10 -0.07 6.45
C LYS A 248 -9.82 1.40 6.15
N LYS A 249 -8.79 1.98 6.77
CA LYS A 249 -8.34 3.33 6.42
C LYS A 249 -7.74 3.39 5.01
N LEU A 250 -6.94 2.40 4.61
CA LEU A 250 -6.40 2.32 3.25
C LEU A 250 -7.53 2.14 2.21
N GLU A 251 -8.53 1.30 2.47
CA GLU A 251 -9.73 1.19 1.63
C GLU A 251 -10.47 2.53 1.50
N HIS A 252 -10.57 3.30 2.58
CA HIS A 252 -11.18 4.63 2.58
C HIS A 252 -10.38 5.63 1.73
N ILE A 253 -9.07 5.76 1.98
CA ILE A 253 -8.17 6.66 1.22
C ILE A 253 -8.25 6.35 -0.27
N ASN A 254 -8.32 5.07 -0.65
CA ASN A 254 -8.39 4.68 -2.06
C ASN A 254 -9.65 5.20 -2.77
N LYS A 255 -10.74 5.42 -2.04
CA LYS A 255 -12.01 5.97 -2.56
C LYS A 255 -12.08 7.49 -2.51
N MET A 256 -11.17 8.17 -1.80
CA MET A 256 -11.18 9.62 -1.72
C MET A 256 -10.74 10.24 -3.07
N PRO A 257 -11.45 11.28 -3.55
CA PRO A 257 -11.09 11.94 -4.82
C PRO A 257 -9.87 12.85 -4.68
N LEU A 258 -9.68 13.44 -3.48
CA LEU A 258 -8.61 14.35 -3.15
C LEU A 258 -8.03 13.94 -1.81
N ILE A 259 -6.75 13.57 -1.78
CA ILE A 259 -6.07 13.24 -0.53
C ILE A 259 -4.58 13.54 -0.61
N HIS A 260 -4.10 14.27 0.40
CA HIS A 260 -2.70 14.67 0.49
C HIS A 260 -1.79 13.45 0.77
N PRO A 261 -0.59 13.37 0.15
CA PRO A 261 0.35 12.27 0.35
C PRO A 261 0.78 12.05 1.81
N GLU A 262 0.88 13.11 2.62
CA GLU A 262 1.19 12.96 4.06
C GLU A 262 0.18 12.04 4.77
N ARG A 263 -1.09 12.06 4.36
CA ARG A 263 -2.08 11.18 4.98
C ARG A 263 -1.78 9.71 4.67
N LEU A 264 -1.40 9.40 3.43
CA LEU A 264 -0.99 8.05 3.05
C LEU A 264 0.28 7.65 3.81
N TYR A 265 1.28 8.55 3.88
CA TYR A 265 2.49 8.35 4.66
C TYR A 265 2.18 7.93 6.09
N CYS A 266 1.31 8.66 6.79
CA CYS A 266 0.91 8.34 8.15
C CYS A 266 0.27 6.95 8.30
N GLU A 267 -0.57 6.52 7.35
CA GLU A 267 -1.16 5.18 7.42
C GLU A 267 -0.16 4.07 7.07
N LEU A 268 0.81 4.31 6.19
CA LEU A 268 1.88 3.35 5.91
C LEU A 268 2.88 3.26 7.07
N LEU A 269 3.16 4.39 7.74
CA LEU A 269 3.95 4.44 8.97
C LEU A 269 3.28 3.61 10.07
N ASP A 270 1.97 3.81 10.29
CA ASP A 270 1.18 3.05 11.27
C ASP A 270 1.15 1.56 10.91
N LEU A 271 1.03 1.22 9.61
CA LEU A 271 1.07 -0.16 9.12
C LEU A 271 2.40 -0.85 9.49
N VAL A 272 3.52 -0.28 9.05
CA VAL A 272 4.84 -0.89 9.22
C VAL A 272 5.18 -0.99 10.70
N SER A 273 4.95 0.08 11.48
CA SER A 273 5.23 0.10 12.92
C SER A 273 4.44 -0.94 13.70
N LYS A 274 3.19 -1.21 13.32
CA LYS A 274 2.35 -2.21 13.96
C LYS A 274 2.70 -3.63 13.54
N ALA A 275 2.96 -3.84 12.25
CA ALA A 275 3.33 -5.15 11.72
C ALA A 275 4.71 -5.59 12.25
N SER A 276 5.65 -4.64 12.39
CA SER A 276 7.02 -4.92 12.85
C SER A 276 7.12 -5.45 14.28
N LEU A 277 6.08 -5.23 15.10
CA LEU A 277 6.01 -5.77 16.47
C LEU A 277 5.87 -7.31 16.50
N PHE A 278 5.35 -7.89 15.42
CA PHE A 278 5.12 -9.33 15.33
C PHE A 278 6.20 -10.02 14.50
N GLU A 279 6.77 -9.32 13.53
CA GLU A 279 7.74 -9.85 12.58
C GLU A 279 8.77 -8.77 12.21
N HIS A 280 10.06 -9.08 12.14
CA HIS A 280 11.11 -8.13 11.71
C HIS A 280 11.15 -6.81 12.53
N SER A 281 11.46 -6.90 13.83
CA SER A 281 11.53 -5.74 14.72
C SER A 281 12.58 -4.69 14.32
N ASP A 282 13.58 -5.07 13.52
CA ASP A 282 14.60 -4.19 12.97
C ASP A 282 14.08 -3.20 11.91
N LEU A 283 12.88 -3.42 11.36
CA LEU A 283 12.30 -2.53 10.35
C LEU A 283 11.89 -1.17 10.91
N ILE A 284 11.69 -1.06 12.23
CA ILE A 284 11.33 0.20 12.89
C ILE A 284 12.42 1.26 12.67
N ASP A 285 13.68 0.84 12.68
CA ASP A 285 14.83 1.73 12.51
C ASP A 285 15.03 2.17 11.05
N LYS A 286 14.29 1.56 10.11
CA LYS A 286 14.37 1.83 8.66
C LYS A 286 13.21 2.70 8.14
N LEU A 287 12.34 3.20 9.03
CA LEU A 287 11.19 4.02 8.64
C LEU A 287 11.65 5.37 8.03
N PRO A 288 11.19 5.71 6.81
CA PRO A 288 11.60 6.96 6.15
C PRO A 288 10.94 8.18 6.81
N VAL A 289 11.66 9.30 6.84
CA VAL A 289 11.12 10.61 7.22
C VAL A 289 10.34 11.19 6.03
N TYR A 290 9.19 11.81 6.30
CA TYR A 290 8.42 12.47 5.25
C TYR A 290 9.18 13.66 4.66
N ASP A 291 9.41 13.60 3.35
CA ASP A 291 9.98 14.69 2.54
C ASP A 291 9.03 14.96 1.37
N HIS A 292 8.34 16.10 1.44
CA HIS A 292 7.34 16.48 0.44
C HIS A 292 7.93 16.80 -0.94
N ILE A 293 9.21 17.19 -0.98
CA ILE A 293 9.90 17.52 -2.23
C ILE A 293 10.41 16.22 -2.88
N ASN A 294 10.76 15.21 -2.09
CA ASN A 294 11.30 13.93 -2.55
C ASN A 294 10.38 12.73 -2.27
N LEU A 295 9.11 12.82 -2.66
CA LEU A 295 8.09 11.80 -2.35
C LEU A 295 8.48 10.40 -2.87
N PHE A 296 9.16 10.29 -4.02
CA PHE A 296 9.55 8.98 -4.56
C PHE A 296 10.42 8.18 -3.58
N SER A 297 11.45 8.82 -3.01
CA SER A 297 12.36 8.15 -2.06
C SER A 297 11.62 7.64 -0.82
N VAL A 298 10.68 8.43 -0.31
CA VAL A 298 9.87 8.08 0.87
C VAL A 298 8.99 6.87 0.59
N PHE A 299 8.19 6.91 -0.48
CA PHE A 299 7.21 5.87 -0.76
C PHE A 299 7.81 4.61 -1.38
N GLN A 300 8.95 4.71 -2.07
CA GLN A 300 9.71 3.55 -2.54
C GLN A 300 10.29 2.77 -1.35
N GLN A 301 10.75 3.45 -0.30
CA GLN A 301 11.20 2.78 0.93
C GLN A 301 10.03 2.05 1.61
N PHE A 302 8.87 2.69 1.75
CA PHE A 302 7.68 2.00 2.25
C PHE A 302 7.28 0.80 1.40
N GLU A 303 7.33 0.92 0.07
CA GLU A 303 7.06 -0.21 -0.81
C GLU A 303 7.94 -1.42 -0.50
N SER A 304 9.25 -1.21 -0.34
CA SER A 304 10.20 -2.27 0.02
C SER A 304 9.91 -2.86 1.40
N LEU A 305 9.71 -2.01 2.41
CA LEU A 305 9.40 -2.45 3.78
C LEU A 305 8.09 -3.26 3.84
N ILE A 306 7.06 -2.84 3.11
CA ILE A 306 5.78 -3.54 3.05
C ILE A 306 5.93 -4.89 2.32
N LYS A 307 6.76 -4.96 1.27
CA LYS A 307 7.06 -6.25 0.61
C LYS A 307 7.74 -7.21 1.58
N GLU A 308 8.78 -6.77 2.29
CA GLU A 308 9.50 -7.57 3.29
C GLU A 308 8.58 -8.05 4.41
N LEU A 309 7.75 -7.15 4.97
CA LEU A 309 6.75 -7.52 5.97
C LEU A 309 5.76 -8.55 5.44
N LEU A 310 5.24 -8.37 4.23
CA LEU A 310 4.21 -9.28 3.71
C LEU A 310 4.75 -10.64 3.26
N GLU A 311 6.04 -10.74 2.94
CA GLU A 311 6.73 -12.02 2.68
C GLU A 311 6.85 -12.87 3.96
N GLY A 312 7.11 -12.25 5.11
CA GLY A 312 7.10 -12.92 6.41
C GLY A 312 5.68 -13.21 6.93
N VAL A 313 4.76 -12.29 6.67
CA VAL A 313 3.42 -12.31 7.26
C VAL A 313 2.52 -13.35 6.61
N VAL A 314 2.83 -13.93 5.44
CA VAL A 314 2.14 -15.17 5.04
C VAL A 314 2.64 -16.25 6.00
N PRO A 315 1.80 -16.77 6.93
CA PRO A 315 2.19 -17.95 7.65
C PRO A 315 2.39 -18.98 6.55
N LYS A 316 3.63 -19.48 6.36
CA LYS A 316 3.85 -20.75 5.67
C LYS A 316 2.73 -21.63 6.18
N GLN A 317 1.86 -22.06 5.27
CA GLN A 317 0.73 -22.88 5.67
C GLN A 317 1.32 -24.11 6.34
N SER A 318 1.39 -24.12 7.66
CA SER A 318 1.04 -25.31 8.40
C SER A 318 -0.45 -25.48 8.16
N ALA A 319 -0.79 -25.91 6.93
CA ALA A 319 -2.02 -26.59 6.67
C ALA A 319 -1.98 -27.78 7.63
N GLY A 320 -2.60 -27.61 8.80
CA GLY A 320 -2.72 -28.68 9.77
C GLY A 320 -3.25 -29.88 9.03
N LEU A 321 -2.48 -30.97 9.04
CA LEU A 321 -2.87 -32.21 8.38
C LEU A 321 -4.25 -32.60 8.94
N LYS A 322 -5.27 -32.58 8.08
CA LYS A 322 -6.63 -32.90 8.50
C LYS A 322 -6.86 -34.39 8.33
N LEU A 323 -6.93 -35.10 9.44
CA LEU A 323 -7.25 -36.53 9.46
C LEU A 323 -8.77 -36.70 9.25
N VAL A 324 -9.16 -37.40 8.18
CA VAL A 324 -10.56 -37.68 7.84
C VAL A 324 -10.86 -39.14 8.12
N LYS A 325 -11.93 -39.41 8.87
CA LYS A 325 -12.39 -40.78 9.12
C LYS A 325 -13.19 -41.28 7.92
N ASN A 326 -12.63 -42.20 7.14
CA ASN A 326 -13.28 -42.77 5.94
C ASN A 326 -14.11 -44.01 6.28
N SER A 327 -13.67 -44.79 7.27
CA SER A 327 -14.41 -45.95 7.78
C SER A 327 -14.28 -46.05 9.30
N PRO A 328 -15.04 -46.94 9.98
CA PRO A 328 -14.90 -47.14 11.42
C PRO A 328 -13.47 -47.44 11.88
N ALA A 329 -12.67 -48.09 11.01
CA ALA A 329 -11.31 -48.50 11.28
C ALA A 329 -10.24 -47.64 10.60
N ILE A 330 -10.57 -46.86 9.57
CA ILE A 330 -9.58 -46.17 8.72
C ILE A 330 -9.73 -44.65 8.80
N TYR A 331 -8.61 -44.01 9.10
CA TYR A 331 -8.41 -42.58 9.09
C TYR A 331 -7.38 -42.22 8.02
N GLU A 332 -7.58 -41.14 7.28
CA GLU A 332 -6.76 -40.82 6.12
C GLU A 332 -6.51 -39.33 5.93
N VAL A 333 -5.36 -39.02 5.35
CA VAL A 333 -4.94 -37.71 4.87
C VAL A 333 -4.65 -37.87 3.38
N SER A 334 -5.54 -37.36 2.53
CA SER A 334 -5.57 -37.62 1.09
C SER A 334 -4.48 -36.89 0.31
N THR A 335 -4.02 -35.75 0.81
CA THR A 335 -2.97 -34.95 0.15
C THR A 335 -2.14 -34.24 1.20
N ILE A 336 -0.86 -34.59 1.22
CA ILE A 336 0.15 -34.02 2.11
C ILE A 336 1.13 -33.21 1.25
N GLU A 337 1.38 -31.96 1.64
CA GLU A 337 2.40 -31.17 0.95
C GLU A 337 3.80 -31.79 1.14
N PRO A 338 4.60 -31.97 0.08
CA PRO A 338 5.93 -32.59 0.17
C PRO A 338 6.83 -31.95 1.23
N CYS A 339 6.75 -30.62 1.37
CA CYS A 339 7.54 -29.86 2.34
C CYS A 339 7.28 -30.31 3.79
N ILE A 340 6.08 -30.76 4.14
CA ILE A 340 5.73 -31.24 5.48
C ILE A 340 6.43 -32.57 5.76
N LEU A 341 6.44 -33.50 4.79
CA LEU A 341 7.07 -34.82 4.97
C LEU A 341 8.61 -34.73 5.02
N GLU A 342 9.19 -33.78 4.30
CA GLU A 342 10.64 -33.55 4.26
C GLU A 342 11.14 -32.83 5.52
N SER A 343 10.46 -31.74 5.91
CA SER A 343 10.94 -30.82 6.94
C SER A 343 10.35 -31.03 8.34
N SER A 344 9.33 -31.88 8.51
CA SER A 344 8.64 -32.07 9.79
C SER A 344 8.61 -33.52 10.27
N ASP A 345 8.57 -33.69 11.58
CA ASP A 345 8.20 -34.94 12.24
C ASP A 345 6.68 -35.01 12.43
N LEU A 346 6.08 -36.17 12.15
CA LEU A 346 4.65 -36.41 12.31
C LEU A 346 4.36 -37.11 13.64
N TYR A 347 3.33 -36.64 14.34
CA TYR A 347 2.81 -37.20 15.57
C TYR A 347 1.32 -37.47 15.44
N ILE A 348 0.88 -38.60 15.96
CA ILE A 348 -0.53 -38.96 16.12
C ILE A 348 -0.89 -38.68 17.57
N ALA A 349 -1.80 -37.74 17.79
CA ALA A 349 -2.37 -37.46 19.10
C ALA A 349 -3.63 -38.32 19.28
N VAL A 350 -3.67 -39.09 20.36
CA VAL A 350 -4.72 -40.07 20.63
C VAL A 350 -5.37 -39.77 21.96
N ASP A 351 -6.67 -39.53 21.95
CA ASP A 351 -7.50 -39.52 23.14
C ASP A 351 -8.33 -40.80 23.18
N PHE A 352 -8.13 -41.60 24.22
CA PHE A 352 -8.82 -42.86 24.41
C PHE A 352 -9.13 -43.07 25.89
N ASN A 353 -10.42 -43.01 26.22
CA ASN A 353 -10.88 -43.23 27.58
C ASN A 353 -10.85 -44.73 27.92
N ALA A 354 -9.86 -45.14 28.69
CA ALA A 354 -9.68 -46.52 29.13
C ALA A 354 -9.28 -46.59 30.61
N ASP A 355 -9.70 -47.66 31.29
CA ASP A 355 -9.47 -47.86 32.73
C ASP A 355 -7.99 -48.13 33.09
N ASN A 356 -7.15 -48.46 32.10
CA ASN A 356 -5.73 -48.75 32.30
C ASN A 356 -4.89 -48.23 31.13
N THR A 357 -3.57 -48.14 31.29
CA THR A 357 -2.64 -47.63 30.27
C THR A 357 -2.17 -48.68 29.26
N LYS A 358 -2.67 -49.93 29.30
CA LYS A 358 -2.24 -51.01 28.39
C LYS A 358 -2.59 -50.73 26.93
N TRP A 359 -3.58 -49.86 26.70
CA TRP A 359 -3.95 -49.44 25.37
C TRP A 359 -2.80 -48.73 24.64
N ILE A 360 -1.85 -48.10 25.34
CA ILE A 360 -0.71 -47.40 24.74
C ILE A 360 0.24 -48.39 24.05
N GLU A 361 0.54 -49.50 24.72
CA GLU A 361 1.32 -50.60 24.15
C GLU A 361 0.56 -51.24 22.98
N THR A 362 -0.74 -51.50 23.20
CA THR A 362 -1.63 -52.07 22.18
C THR A 362 -1.71 -51.17 20.93
N PHE A 363 -1.71 -49.85 21.11
CA PHE A 363 -1.74 -48.87 20.04
C PHE A 363 -0.46 -48.95 19.21
N SER A 364 0.71 -48.99 19.87
CA SER A 364 2.00 -49.09 19.17
C SER A 364 2.18 -50.40 18.41
N GLU A 365 1.59 -51.50 18.89
CA GLU A 365 1.71 -52.83 18.29
C GLU A 365 0.69 -53.10 17.18
N GLN A 366 -0.56 -52.69 17.37
CA GLN A 366 -1.69 -53.13 16.52
C GLN A 366 -2.15 -52.08 15.52
N VAL A 367 -1.82 -50.80 15.72
CA VAL A 367 -2.12 -49.76 14.75
C VAL A 367 -1.18 -49.90 13.56
N LYS A 368 -1.76 -49.85 12.36
CA LYS A 368 -1.01 -49.92 11.11
C LYS A 368 -1.09 -48.57 10.41
N VAL A 369 0.06 -48.08 9.96
CA VAL A 369 0.17 -46.81 9.23
C VAL A 369 0.80 -47.10 7.87
N GLY A 370 0.30 -46.46 6.82
CA GLY A 370 0.80 -46.62 5.45
C GLY A 370 0.26 -45.55 4.54
N SER A 371 0.52 -45.66 3.23
CA SER A 371 -0.16 -44.82 2.25
C SER A 371 -1.61 -45.27 2.05
N THR A 372 -2.45 -44.41 1.51
CA THR A 372 -3.88 -44.72 1.30
C THR A 372 -4.07 -45.93 0.37
N GLN A 373 -3.21 -46.13 -0.64
CA GLN A 373 -3.34 -47.30 -1.53
C GLN A 373 -2.87 -48.61 -0.89
N HIS A 374 -1.98 -48.55 0.09
CA HIS A 374 -1.31 -49.74 0.64
C HIS A 374 -1.86 -50.19 2.00
N ILE A 375 -2.68 -49.38 2.68
CA ILE A 375 -3.18 -49.70 4.02
C ILE A 375 -3.96 -51.02 4.09
N GLU A 376 -4.81 -51.30 3.11
CA GLU A 376 -5.59 -52.54 3.06
C GLU A 376 -4.70 -53.77 2.85
N MET A 377 -3.64 -53.64 2.05
CA MET A 377 -2.65 -54.70 1.85
C MET A 377 -1.87 -54.99 3.14
N ILE A 378 -1.43 -53.94 3.84
CA ILE A 378 -0.70 -54.04 5.11
C ILE A 378 -1.54 -54.81 6.13
N VAL A 379 -2.83 -54.45 6.25
CA VAL A 379 -3.77 -55.09 7.19
C VAL A 379 -4.08 -56.54 6.76
N GLY A 380 -4.43 -56.76 5.49
CA GLY A 380 -4.82 -58.07 4.98
C GLY A 380 -3.68 -59.11 4.98
N SER A 381 -2.43 -58.65 4.87
CA SER A 381 -1.23 -59.50 4.84
C SER A 381 -0.49 -59.55 6.18
N ALA A 382 -1.05 -58.92 7.23
CA ALA A 382 -0.45 -58.81 8.56
C ALA A 382 1.00 -58.26 8.54
N LEU A 383 1.29 -57.33 7.63
CA LEU A 383 2.62 -56.72 7.52
C LEU A 383 2.82 -55.64 8.59
N ASP A 384 4.07 -55.36 8.89
CA ASP A 384 4.44 -54.19 9.67
C ASP A 384 4.46 -52.97 8.75
N GLY A 385 3.52 -52.05 8.98
CA GLY A 385 3.45 -50.77 8.29
C GLY A 385 4.55 -49.80 8.75
N VAL A 386 4.31 -48.51 8.59
CA VAL A 386 5.16 -47.46 9.18
C VAL A 386 5.09 -47.56 10.70
N GLN A 387 6.26 -47.62 11.35
CA GLN A 387 6.33 -47.75 12.80
C GLN A 387 5.80 -46.50 13.52
N VAL A 388 5.10 -46.75 14.63
CA VAL A 388 4.52 -45.73 15.49
C VAL A 388 5.02 -45.98 16.91
N ILE A 389 5.70 -45.01 17.51
CA ILE A 389 6.33 -45.15 18.83
C ILE A 389 5.71 -44.16 19.80
N HIS A 390 5.25 -44.64 20.96
CA HIS A 390 4.77 -43.76 22.04
C HIS A 390 5.86 -42.78 22.48
N ASN A 391 5.52 -41.49 22.48
CA ASN A 391 6.40 -40.42 22.89
C ASN A 391 5.88 -39.74 24.16
N GLN A 392 6.33 -40.21 25.32
CA GLN A 392 5.96 -39.68 26.64
C GLN A 392 6.32 -38.21 26.83
N ARG A 393 7.29 -37.69 26.07
CA ARG A 393 7.73 -36.29 26.13
C ARG A 393 7.71 -35.71 24.72
N PRO A 394 6.55 -35.28 24.22
CA PRO A 394 6.48 -34.59 22.93
C PRO A 394 7.38 -33.35 22.94
N PRO A 395 7.95 -32.95 21.79
CA PRO A 395 8.83 -31.79 21.71
C PRO A 395 8.16 -30.51 22.25
N ASN A 396 8.91 -29.60 22.87
CA ASN A 396 8.38 -28.34 23.42
C ASN A 396 7.62 -27.46 22.40
N LYS A 397 7.83 -27.67 21.09
CA LYS A 397 7.11 -26.98 20.02
C LYS A 397 5.68 -27.50 19.80
N LEU A 398 5.33 -28.66 20.36
CA LEU A 398 4.02 -29.28 20.23
C LEU A 398 3.10 -28.82 21.38
N VAL A 399 1.91 -28.32 21.05
CA VAL A 399 0.88 -27.97 22.04
C VAL A 399 0.25 -29.25 22.56
N ILE A 400 0.53 -29.58 23.82
CA ILE A 400 0.04 -30.78 24.49
C ILE A 400 -1.41 -30.56 24.93
N LYS A 401 -2.32 -31.43 24.48
CA LYS A 401 -3.71 -31.46 24.96
C LYS A 401 -3.80 -32.35 26.20
N SER A 402 -4.53 -31.90 27.22
CA SER A 402 -4.80 -32.73 28.40
C SER A 402 -5.61 -33.96 28.00
N GLY A 403 -5.20 -35.14 28.45
CA GLY A 403 -5.88 -36.42 28.14
C GLY A 403 -5.42 -37.09 26.84
N TYR A 404 -4.56 -36.45 26.04
CA TYR A 404 -4.01 -37.04 24.82
C TYR A 404 -2.64 -37.66 25.05
N GLU A 405 -2.42 -38.84 24.46
CA GLU A 405 -1.11 -39.46 24.32
C GLU A 405 -0.58 -39.26 22.90
N TYR A 406 0.73 -39.07 22.76
CA TYR A 406 1.36 -38.76 21.49
C TYR A 406 2.21 -39.91 21.00
N PHE A 407 2.06 -40.26 19.73
CA PHE A 407 2.84 -41.30 19.09
C PHE A 407 3.57 -40.74 17.88
N LYS A 408 4.89 -40.91 17.83
CA LYS A 408 5.73 -40.47 16.72
C LYS A 408 5.63 -41.48 15.57
N VAL A 409 5.32 -40.99 14.37
CA VAL A 409 5.45 -41.77 13.14
C VAL A 409 6.91 -41.78 12.73
N VAL A 410 7.52 -42.96 12.69
CA VAL A 410 8.96 -43.11 12.40
C VAL A 410 9.14 -43.10 10.88
N PRO A 411 9.85 -42.11 10.30
CA PRO A 411 10.01 -41.95 8.87
C PRO A 411 11.04 -42.94 8.29
N SER A 412 10.76 -44.24 8.39
CA SER A 412 11.69 -45.31 8.00
C SER A 412 10.95 -46.53 7.43
N GLY A 413 11.67 -47.35 6.68
CA GLY A 413 11.14 -48.57 6.08
C GLY A 413 10.56 -48.37 4.68
N TYR A 414 10.08 -49.48 4.09
CA TYR A 414 9.54 -49.51 2.74
C TYR A 414 8.23 -48.72 2.61
N PHE A 415 7.29 -48.94 3.53
CA PHE A 415 5.98 -48.27 3.52
C PHE A 415 6.05 -46.75 3.71
N TRP A 416 7.10 -46.24 4.37
CA TRP A 416 7.31 -44.78 4.45
C TRP A 416 7.68 -44.18 3.09
N LYS A 417 8.43 -44.92 2.25
CA LYS A 417 8.73 -44.45 0.89
C LYS A 417 7.47 -44.35 0.04
N GLN A 418 6.52 -45.26 0.22
CA GLN A 418 5.23 -45.21 -0.47
C GLN A 418 4.39 -44.03 -0.01
N VAL A 419 4.43 -43.66 1.27
CA VAL A 419 3.83 -42.42 1.79
C VAL A 419 4.43 -41.18 1.12
N LEU A 420 5.75 -41.16 0.90
CA LEU A 420 6.43 -40.06 0.19
C LEU A 420 6.05 -40.00 -1.30
N GLU A 421 5.93 -41.16 -1.96
CA GLU A 421 5.58 -41.24 -3.39
C GLU A 421 4.11 -40.87 -3.65
N GLU A 422 3.19 -41.33 -2.79
CA GLU A 422 1.76 -41.08 -2.93
C GLU A 422 1.27 -39.79 -2.27
N LEU A 423 2.13 -39.13 -1.47
CA LEU A 423 1.79 -37.94 -0.68
C LEU A 423 0.49 -38.10 0.12
N SER A 424 0.28 -39.30 0.67
CA SER A 424 -0.91 -39.66 1.43
C SER A 424 -0.55 -40.52 2.64
N LEU A 425 -1.34 -40.43 3.69
CA LEU A 425 -1.15 -41.21 4.92
C LEU A 425 -2.49 -41.77 5.38
N SER A 426 -2.51 -43.04 5.72
CA SER A 426 -3.67 -43.74 6.27
C SER A 426 -3.30 -44.50 7.53
N ILE A 427 -4.22 -44.50 8.50
CA ILE A 427 -4.08 -45.08 9.83
C ILE A 427 -5.23 -46.06 10.03
N PHE A 428 -4.90 -47.32 10.26
CA PHE A 428 -5.85 -48.38 10.61
C PHE A 428 -5.87 -48.62 12.11
N LEU A 429 -7.08 -48.58 12.70
CA LEU A 429 -7.35 -48.90 14.10
C LEU A 429 -8.01 -50.29 14.23
N PRO A 430 -7.47 -51.17 15.10
CA PRO A 430 -8.13 -52.41 15.46
C PRO A 430 -9.44 -52.13 16.22
N PHE A 431 -10.37 -53.08 16.21
CA PHE A 431 -11.72 -52.93 16.78
C PHE A 431 -11.72 -52.42 18.23
N SER A 432 -10.79 -52.88 19.06
CA SER A 432 -10.63 -52.45 20.46
C SER A 432 -10.31 -50.97 20.64
N LEU A 433 -9.75 -50.31 19.62
CA LEU A 433 -9.30 -48.92 19.65
C LEU A 433 -10.16 -47.98 18.79
N GLN A 434 -11.21 -48.47 18.12
CA GLN A 434 -12.03 -47.65 17.22
C GLN A 434 -12.80 -46.50 17.89
N ALA A 435 -12.96 -46.56 19.21
CA ALA A 435 -13.54 -45.47 20.01
C ALA A 435 -12.53 -44.35 20.32
N ALA A 436 -11.26 -44.50 19.95
CA ALA A 436 -10.25 -43.46 20.11
C ALA A 436 -10.49 -42.30 19.14
N ASN A 437 -10.25 -41.09 19.65
CA ASN A 437 -10.23 -39.88 18.85
C ASN A 437 -8.80 -39.58 18.41
N LEU A 438 -8.59 -39.45 17.10
CA LEU A 438 -7.28 -39.27 16.50
C LEU A 438 -7.13 -37.89 15.88
N GLU A 439 -5.98 -37.27 16.13
CA GLU A 439 -5.51 -36.11 15.40
C GLU A 439 -4.07 -36.35 14.92
N ILE A 440 -3.68 -35.67 13.85
CA ILE A 440 -2.32 -35.71 13.33
C ILE A 440 -1.71 -34.31 13.38
N VAL A 441 -0.47 -34.24 13.87
CA VAL A 441 0.25 -32.99 14.12
C VAL A 441 1.63 -33.11 13.50
N SER A 442 2.08 -32.06 12.81
CA SER A 442 3.44 -31.94 12.30
C SER A 442 4.26 -30.98 13.17
N VAL A 443 5.54 -31.28 13.37
CA VAL A 443 6.49 -30.44 14.10
C VAL A 443 7.75 -30.28 13.25
N GLU A 444 8.12 -29.05 12.88
CA GLU A 444 9.33 -28.79 12.08
C GLU A 444 10.61 -29.28 12.76
N ARG A 445 11.43 -30.02 12.00
CA ARG A 445 12.78 -30.47 12.34
C ARG A 445 13.74 -29.27 12.37
N TYR A 446 14.80 -29.38 13.18
CA TYR A 446 15.85 -28.36 13.27
C TYR A 446 16.75 -28.33 12.05
#